data_AF-A0A182MEI7-F1
#
_entry.id   AF-A0A182MEI7-F1
#
_cell.length_a   1.000
_cell.length_b   1.000
_cell.length_c   1.000
_cell.angle_alpha   90.00
_cell.angle_beta   90.00
_cell.angle_gamma   90.00
#
_symmetry.space_group_name_H-M   'P 1'
#
loop_
_entity.id
_entity.type
_entity.pdbx_description
1 polymer ?
#
loop_
_entity_poly.entity_id
_entity_poly.type
_entity_poly.pdbx_seq_one_letter_code
_entity_poly.pdbx_strand_id
1 'polypeptide(L)'
;MSTLTKDCLSEHDRQVLESILNPTQIGGEEYLLQEEEKHLDDPQDVNSSGDPRIKESQRMEFEAIALAGEGKLPDALELLSKSIETAPERPAPWNNRAQVYILLGQEDGKHVSLNCA
;
A
#
# COMPACT_ATOMS: atom_id res chain seq x y z
N MET A 1 27.73 -32.52 12.46
CA MET A 1 26.52 -31.67 12.44
C MET A 1 25.34 -32.59 12.68
N SER A 2 24.91 -32.74 13.94
CA SER A 2 23.80 -33.63 14.29
C SER A 2 22.49 -32.94 13.91
N THR A 3 21.72 -33.52 13.00
CA THR A 3 20.37 -33.07 12.68
C THR A 3 19.47 -33.37 13.88
N LEU A 4 19.06 -32.34 14.61
CA LEU A 4 18.06 -32.45 15.68
C LEU A 4 16.72 -32.81 15.03
N THR A 5 16.31 -34.07 15.15
CA THR A 5 14.96 -34.52 14.76
C THR A 5 14.03 -34.41 15.98
N LYS A 6 12.72 -34.21 15.72
CA LYS A 6 11.68 -33.90 16.73
C LYS A 6 11.55 -34.98 17.84
N ASP A 7 12.16 -36.15 17.65
CA ASP A 7 12.18 -37.30 18.55
C ASP A 7 13.19 -37.17 19.72
N CYS A 8 14.13 -36.23 19.67
CA CYS A 8 15.10 -36.01 20.76
C CYS A 8 14.63 -35.00 21.82
N LEU A 9 13.40 -34.49 21.70
CA LEU A 9 12.82 -33.50 22.61
C LEU A 9 11.84 -34.17 23.58
N SER A 10 11.89 -33.74 24.84
CA SER A 10 10.87 -34.11 25.83
C SER A 10 9.49 -33.61 25.37
N GLU A 11 8.42 -34.32 25.75
CA GLU A 11 7.04 -33.92 25.40
C GLU A 11 6.74 -32.49 25.85
N HIS A 12 7.33 -32.07 26.99
CA HIS A 12 7.25 -30.71 27.49
C HIS A 12 7.95 -29.70 26.57
N ASP A 13 9.19 -29.99 26.14
CA ASP A 13 9.96 -29.10 25.26
C ASP A 13 9.27 -28.96 23.90
N ARG A 14 8.64 -30.04 23.42
CA ARG A 14 7.86 -30.03 22.19
C ARG A 14 6.65 -29.10 22.30
N GLN A 15 5.93 -29.11 23.43
CA GLN A 15 4.80 -28.20 23.67
C GLN A 15 5.24 -26.74 23.81
N VAL A 16 6.36 -26.48 24.48
CA VAL A 16 6.90 -25.12 24.59
C VAL A 16 7.30 -24.59 23.21
N LEU A 17 8.01 -25.39 22.41
CA LEU A 17 8.38 -25.01 21.06
C LEU A 17 7.15 -24.82 20.16
N GLU A 18 6.12 -25.66 20.27
CA GLU A 18 4.88 -25.47 19.51
C GLU A 18 4.10 -24.23 19.93
N SER A 19 4.11 -23.82 21.20
CA SER A 19 3.47 -22.57 21.62
C SER A 19 4.25 -21.31 21.20
N ILE A 20 5.58 -21.39 21.11
CA ILE A 20 6.43 -20.30 20.60
C ILE A 20 6.32 -20.18 19.08
N LEU A 21 6.30 -21.30 18.36
CA LEU A 21 6.35 -21.33 16.90
C LEU A 21 4.95 -21.26 16.25
N ASN A 22 3.91 -21.72 16.94
CA ASN A 22 2.50 -21.61 16.50
C ASN A 22 1.66 -20.84 17.53
N PRO A 23 1.95 -19.54 17.75
CA PRO A 23 1.24 -18.72 18.74
C PRO A 23 -0.26 -18.52 18.43
N THR A 24 -0.70 -18.84 17.21
CA THR A 24 -2.10 -18.75 16.79
C THR A 24 -2.92 -20.00 17.11
N GLN A 25 -2.31 -21.09 17.60
CA GLN A 25 -3.02 -22.36 17.83
C GLN A 25 -3.74 -22.45 19.19
N ILE A 26 -3.52 -21.47 20.08
CA ILE A 26 -4.32 -21.26 21.31
C ILE A 26 -5.35 -20.17 21.03
N GLY A 27 -6.27 -20.49 20.13
CA GLY A 27 -7.36 -19.62 19.71
C GLY A 27 -8.06 -20.37 18.59
N GLY A 28 -9.28 -20.84 18.86
CA GLY A 28 -10.04 -21.66 17.93
C GLY A 28 -10.16 -21.04 16.54
N GLU A 29 -10.42 -21.93 15.58
CA GLU A 29 -10.80 -21.63 14.19
C GLU A 29 -9.80 -20.80 13.38
N GLU A 30 -8.77 -21.49 12.85
CA GLU A 30 -8.00 -21.02 11.70
C GLU A 30 -8.92 -20.97 10.45
N TYR A 31 -9.61 -19.84 10.31
CA TYR A 31 -10.20 -19.35 9.07
C TYR A 31 -9.20 -18.37 8.45
N LEU A 32 -8.07 -18.88 7.96
CA LEU A 32 -6.98 -18.08 7.40
C LEU A 32 -6.22 -18.96 6.38
N LEU A 33 -5.94 -18.66 5.12
CA LEU A 33 -6.21 -17.54 4.22
C LEU A 33 -6.03 -18.09 2.79
N GLN A 34 -7.13 -18.22 2.03
CA GLN A 34 -7.08 -17.86 0.62
C GLN A 34 -7.41 -16.38 0.56
N GLU A 35 -6.52 -15.56 1.14
CA GLU A 35 -6.36 -14.22 0.61
C GLU A 35 -5.73 -14.44 -0.77
N GLU A 36 -6.58 -14.69 -1.77
CA GLU A 36 -6.44 -13.89 -2.98
C GLU A 36 -6.08 -12.50 -2.49
N GLU A 37 -5.00 -11.90 -2.98
CA GLU A 37 -4.76 -10.47 -2.84
C GLU A 37 -6.02 -9.78 -3.37
N LYS A 38 -7.06 -9.68 -2.54
CA LYS A 38 -8.07 -8.66 -2.62
C LYS A 38 -7.23 -7.44 -2.36
N HIS A 39 -6.74 -6.89 -3.47
CA HIS A 39 -6.57 -5.48 -3.67
C HIS A 39 -7.66 -4.85 -2.81
N LEU A 40 -7.27 -4.46 -1.59
CA LEU A 40 -8.17 -3.83 -0.66
C LEU A 40 -8.67 -2.65 -1.48
N ASP A 41 -9.94 -2.67 -1.88
CA ASP A 41 -10.59 -1.49 -2.43
C ASP A 41 -10.21 -0.40 -1.44
N ASP A 42 -9.40 0.56 -1.91
CA ASP A 42 -8.84 1.59 -1.06
C ASP A 42 -10.05 2.16 -0.28
N PRO A 43 -10.04 2.16 1.06
CA PRO A 43 -11.17 2.67 1.83
C PRO A 43 -11.47 4.14 1.55
N GLN A 44 -10.72 4.81 0.67
CA GLN A 44 -11.07 6.10 0.07
C GLN A 44 -12.08 6.02 -1.10
N ASP A 45 -12.44 4.82 -1.58
CA ASP A 45 -13.38 4.60 -2.69
C ASP A 45 -14.81 4.25 -2.23
N VAL A 46 -15.16 4.57 -0.97
CA VAL A 46 -16.54 4.45 -0.44
C VAL A 46 -17.55 5.31 -1.21
N ASN A 47 -17.09 6.17 -2.12
CA ASN A 47 -17.90 6.88 -3.10
C ASN A 47 -17.93 6.17 -4.45
N SER A 48 -18.05 4.84 -4.47
CA SER A 48 -18.49 4.06 -5.64
C SER A 48 -19.97 4.32 -5.99
N SER A 49 -20.39 5.58 -5.89
CA SER A 49 -21.59 6.07 -6.56
C SER A 49 -21.30 5.91 -8.05
N GLY A 50 -22.14 5.18 -8.78
CA GLY A 50 -21.95 4.85 -10.20
C GLY A 50 -21.96 6.04 -11.17
N ASP A 51 -21.58 7.22 -10.70
CA ASP A 51 -21.46 8.46 -11.44
C ASP A 51 -20.28 8.38 -12.42
N PRO A 52 -20.51 8.61 -13.72
CA PRO A 52 -19.45 8.59 -14.72
C PRO A 52 -18.33 9.61 -14.44
N ARG A 53 -18.59 10.68 -13.69
CA ARG A 53 -17.59 11.70 -13.32
C ARG A 53 -16.54 11.15 -12.36
N ILE A 54 -16.97 10.34 -11.39
CA ILE A 54 -16.08 9.68 -10.42
C ILE A 54 -15.15 8.70 -11.14
N LYS A 55 -15.69 7.91 -12.08
CA LYS A 55 -14.89 6.98 -12.90
C LYS A 55 -13.86 7.70 -13.78
N GLU A 56 -14.24 8.82 -14.39
CA GLU A 56 -13.28 9.60 -15.19
C GLU A 56 -12.20 10.22 -14.30
N SER A 57 -12.57 10.73 -13.13
CA SER A 57 -11.61 11.22 -12.12
C SER A 57 -10.64 10.11 -11.68
N GLN A 58 -11.11 8.89 -11.45
CA GLN A 58 -10.28 7.72 -11.13
C GLN A 58 -9.31 7.39 -12.27
N ARG A 59 -9.79 7.41 -13.52
CA ARG A 59 -8.93 7.14 -14.69
C ARG A 59 -7.81 8.17 -14.79
N MET A 60 -8.13 9.46 -14.65
CA MET A 60 -7.15 10.55 -14.64
C MET A 60 -6.16 10.42 -13.48
N GLU A 61 -6.62 9.99 -12.31
CA GLU A 61 -5.79 9.76 -11.13
C GLU A 61 -4.76 8.65 -11.37
N PHE A 62 -5.19 7.49 -11.90
CA PHE A 62 -4.29 6.39 -12.24
C PHE A 62 -3.22 6.79 -13.24
N GLU A 63 -3.62 7.53 -14.29
CA GLU A 63 -2.69 8.05 -15.30
C GLU A 63 -1.69 9.05 -14.69
N ALA A 64 -2.13 9.88 -13.73
CA ALA A 64 -1.26 10.82 -13.06
C ALA A 64 -0.24 10.14 -12.15
N ILE A 65 -0.63 9.05 -11.46
CA ILE A 65 0.29 8.25 -10.65
C ILE A 65 1.37 7.62 -11.53
N ALA A 66 0.99 7.10 -12.71
CA ALA A 66 1.95 6.56 -13.67
C ALA A 66 2.95 7.65 -14.14
N LEU A 67 2.47 8.84 -14.50
CA LEU A 67 3.32 9.98 -14.87
C LEU A 67 4.25 10.41 -13.73
N ALA A 68 3.77 10.41 -12.49
CA ALA A 68 4.60 10.70 -11.33
C ALA A 68 5.70 9.65 -11.14
N GLY A 69 5.41 8.37 -11.39
CA GLY A 69 6.40 7.29 -11.38
C GLY A 69 7.47 7.41 -12.48
N GLU A 70 7.12 8.03 -13.62
CA GLU A 70 8.06 8.35 -14.69
C GLU A 70 8.91 9.61 -14.43
N GLY A 71 8.68 10.31 -13.31
CA GLY A 71 9.34 11.57 -12.99
C GLY A 71 8.76 12.80 -13.71
N LYS A 72 7.65 12.64 -14.44
CA LYS A 72 6.90 13.74 -15.07
C LYS A 72 5.95 14.38 -14.07
N LEU A 73 6.53 14.89 -12.98
CA LEU A 73 5.81 15.52 -11.88
C LEU A 73 4.90 16.70 -12.32
N PRO A 74 5.30 17.62 -13.22
CA PRO A 74 4.41 18.71 -13.64
C PRO A 74 3.17 18.21 -14.40
N ASP A 75 3.35 17.23 -15.30
CA ASP A 75 2.23 16.65 -16.07
C ASP A 75 1.25 15.91 -15.14
N ALA A 76 1.78 15.20 -14.13
CA ALA A 76 0.98 14.56 -13.10
C ALA A 76 0.14 15.57 -12.29
N LEU A 77 0.70 16.73 -11.95
CA LEU A 77 -0.02 17.80 -11.22
C LEU A 77 -1.17 18.38 -12.05
N GLU A 78 -0.97 18.61 -13.35
CA GLU A 78 -2.05 19.07 -14.22
C GLU A 78 -3.18 18.06 -14.29
N LEU A 79 -2.84 16.77 -14.43
CA LEU A 79 -3.83 15.72 -14.57
C LEU A 79 -4.62 15.47 -13.28
N LEU A 80 -3.96 15.57 -12.12
CA LEU A 80 -4.62 15.55 -10.82
C LEU A 80 -5.53 16.77 -10.62
N SER A 81 -5.14 17.94 -11.12
CA SER A 81 -5.99 19.13 -11.06
C SER A 81 -7.27 18.96 -11.88
N LYS A 82 -7.18 18.37 -13.09
CA LYS A 82 -8.36 18.01 -13.91
C LYS A 82 -9.24 16.96 -13.23
N SER A 83 -8.62 15.99 -12.55
CA SER A 83 -9.34 14.97 -11.79
C SER A 83 -10.15 15.59 -10.63
N ILE A 84 -9.55 16.55 -9.91
CA ILE A 84 -10.21 17.32 -8.85
C ILE A 84 -11.38 18.17 -9.40
N GLU A 85 -11.21 18.82 -10.55
CA GLU A 85 -12.29 19.59 -11.18
C GLU A 85 -13.47 18.71 -11.61
N THR A 86 -13.18 17.47 -12.02
CA THR A 86 -14.20 16.51 -12.47
C THR A 86 -15.01 15.93 -11.31
N ALA A 87 -14.35 15.62 -10.19
CA ALA A 87 -14.98 15.10 -8.99
C ALA A 87 -14.33 15.69 -7.73
N PRO A 88 -14.71 16.92 -7.32
CA PRO A 88 -14.07 17.62 -6.20
C PRO A 88 -14.36 16.98 -4.84
N GLU A 89 -15.42 16.17 -4.77
CA GLU A 89 -15.83 15.39 -3.61
C GLU A 89 -14.90 14.21 -3.29
N ARG A 90 -14.05 13.79 -4.25
CA ARG A 90 -13.11 12.69 -4.02
C ARG A 90 -11.86 13.20 -3.28
N PRO A 91 -11.51 12.60 -2.13
CA PRO A 91 -10.30 12.96 -1.40
C PRO A 91 -9.01 12.43 -2.05
N ALA A 92 -9.08 11.33 -2.80
CA ALA A 92 -7.90 10.64 -3.34
C ALA A 92 -7.02 11.51 -4.26
N PRO A 93 -7.57 12.26 -5.26
CA PRO A 93 -6.78 13.15 -6.10
C PRO A 93 -6.03 14.25 -5.33
N TRP A 94 -6.60 14.75 -4.22
CA TRP A 94 -5.93 15.75 -3.37
C TRP A 94 -4.71 15.18 -2.65
N ASN A 95 -4.84 13.96 -2.12
CA ASN A 95 -3.74 13.26 -1.45
C ASN A 95 -2.60 12.96 -2.42
N ASN A 96 -2.94 12.44 -3.60
CA ASN A 96 -1.94 12.16 -4.64
C ASN A 96 -1.24 13.44 -5.10
N ARG A 97 -1.96 14.56 -5.19
CA ARG A 97 -1.36 15.86 -5.55
C ARG A 97 -0.37 16.33 -4.50
N ALA A 98 -0.70 16.18 -3.22
CA ALA A 98 0.21 16.48 -2.12
C ALA A 98 1.49 15.62 -2.21
N GLN A 99 1.35 14.33 -2.50
CA GLN A 99 2.48 13.43 -2.68
C GLN A 99 3.38 13.87 -3.84
N VAL A 100 2.80 14.28 -4.97
CA VAL A 100 3.56 14.80 -6.12
C VAL A 100 4.29 16.10 -5.77
N TYR A 101 3.69 17.00 -4.99
CA TYR A 101 4.39 18.20 -4.50
C TYR A 101 5.57 17.87 -3.57
N ILE A 102 5.43 16.85 -2.72
CA ILE A 102 6.53 16.37 -1.88
C ILE A 102 7.66 15.84 -2.77
N LEU A 103 7.34 15.02 -3.77
CA LEU A 103 8.33 14.50 -4.73
C LEU A 103 9.03 15.62 -5.50
N LEU A 104 8.30 16.67 -5.89
CA LEU A 104 8.87 17.82 -6.59
C LEU A 104 9.88 18.58 -5.69
N GLY A 105 9.51 18.80 -4.42
CA GLY A 105 10.43 19.40 -3.45
C GLY A 105 11.63 18.52 -3.09
N GLN A 106 11.50 17.19 -3.21
CA GLN A 106 12.63 16.26 -3.07
C GLN A 106 13.56 16.28 -4.29
N GLU A 107 13.02 16.45 -5.51
CA GLU A 107 13.81 16.67 -6.73
C GLU A 107 14.59 17.99 -6.65
N ASP A 108 13.96 19.06 -6.18
CA ASP A 108 14.64 20.34 -5.91
C ASP A 108 15.73 20.17 -4.81
N GLY A 109 15.48 19.26 -3.87
CA GLY A 109 16.39 18.87 -2.79
C GLY A 109 17.50 17.89 -3.16
N LYS A 110 17.54 17.34 -4.39
CA LYS A 110 18.58 16.36 -4.82
C LYS A 110 20.01 16.91 -4.87
N HIS A 111 20.23 18.18 -4.50
CA HIS A 111 21.55 18.74 -4.22
C HIS A 111 22.01 18.64 -2.75
N VAL A 112 21.22 18.06 -1.83
CA VAL A 112 21.71 17.73 -0.48
C VAL A 112 22.03 16.24 -0.40
N SER A 113 23.28 15.97 -0.80
CA SER A 113 24.08 14.77 -0.57
C SER A 113 23.54 13.79 0.49
N LEU A 114 22.97 12.67 0.06
CA LEU A 114 22.90 11.44 0.86
C LEU A 114 24.25 10.70 0.80
N ASN A 115 25.31 11.39 1.21
CA ASN A 115 26.62 10.78 1.42
C ASN A 115 27.15 11.22 2.78
N CYS A 116 26.51 10.74 3.86
CA CYS A 116 27.03 10.76 5.22
C CYS A 116 26.32 9.68 6.06
N ALA A 117 26.92 8.48 6.12
CA ALA A 117 27.10 7.64 7.31
C ALA A 117 27.58 6.24 6.89
#